data_AF-A0A932XP02-F1
#
_entry.id   AF-A0A932XP02-F1
#
_cell.length_a   1.000
_cell.length_b   1.000
_cell.length_c   1.000
_cell.angle_alpha   90.00
_cell.angle_beta   90.00
_cell.angle_gamma   90.00
#
_symmetry.space_group_name_H-M   'P 1'
#
loop_
_entity.id
_entity.type
_entity.pdbx_description
1 polymer ?
#
loop_
_entity_poly.entity_id
_entity_poly.type
_entity_poly.pdbx_seq_one_letter_code
_entity_poly.pdbx_strand_id
1 'polypeptide(L)'
;PLAKIGGKGLFVKEIEEALLEGRIDLAVHSLKDLPAQLPQGLMIGAIPLREDPRDVLISKDGRTFSELPKGARVGTSSLRRTVQLLHVRPDFEIVPLRGNLDTRLRKLEQEGLDAIVVAAAGIKRLGLEERVTEYLSEAICLPAIGQGALATITRDKTYERLQQEVERLKGQGVLG
;
A
#
# COMPACT_ATOMS: atom_id res chain seq x y z
N PRO A 1 10.77 4.32 14.65
CA PRO A 1 10.05 4.85 13.46
C PRO A 1 10.64 4.28 12.16
N LEU A 2 9.87 4.14 11.06
CA LEU A 2 10.41 3.80 9.74
C LEU A 2 11.42 4.86 9.25
N ALA A 3 11.39 6.05 9.86
CA ALA A 3 12.39 7.09 9.71
C ALA A 3 13.74 6.80 10.38
N LYS A 4 13.86 5.77 11.25
CA LYS A 4 15.10 5.42 11.97
C LYS A 4 15.83 4.18 11.43
N ILE A 5 15.18 3.38 10.61
CA ILE A 5 15.81 2.23 9.92
C ILE A 5 15.77 2.63 8.46
N GLY A 6 16.94 2.65 7.80
CA GLY A 6 17.12 3.08 6.41
C GLY A 6 15.90 2.75 5.55
N GLY A 7 15.30 3.80 4.98
CA GLY A 7 13.91 3.85 4.54
C GLY A 7 13.51 2.86 3.45
N LYS A 8 12.32 3.09 2.91
CA LYS A 8 11.61 2.32 1.85
C LYS A 8 12.47 1.58 0.79
N GLY A 9 13.70 2.00 0.52
CA GLY A 9 14.61 1.38 -0.45
C GLY A 9 15.18 0.00 -0.07
N LEU A 10 15.10 -0.46 1.19
CA LEU A 10 15.75 -1.73 1.59
C LEU A 10 15.08 -3.01 1.04
N PHE A 11 13.90 -2.91 0.43
CA PHE A 11 13.27 -4.04 -0.29
C PHE A 11 13.23 -3.80 -1.81
N VAL A 12 13.56 -2.59 -2.24
CA VAL A 12 13.50 -2.19 -3.64
C VAL A 12 14.88 -2.38 -4.28
N LYS A 13 15.96 -2.18 -3.52
CA LYS A 13 17.34 -2.22 -4.02
C LYS A 13 17.74 -3.57 -4.61
N GLU A 14 17.41 -4.69 -3.98
CA GLU A 14 17.77 -6.03 -4.47
C GLU A 14 17.08 -6.36 -5.79
N ILE A 15 15.84 -5.85 -5.95
CA ILE A 15 15.04 -6.00 -7.17
C ILE A 15 15.57 -5.09 -8.28
N GLU A 16 15.93 -3.85 -7.95
CA GLU A 16 16.57 -2.90 -8.87
C GLU A 16 17.91 -3.43 -9.37
N GLU A 17 18.75 -3.98 -8.49
CA GLU A 17 20.02 -4.64 -8.85
C GLU A 17 19.77 -5.83 -9.77
N ALA A 18 18.76 -6.67 -9.48
CA ALA A 18 18.40 -7.80 -10.34
C ALA A 18 17.95 -7.36 -11.74
N LEU A 19 17.23 -6.24 -11.84
CA LEU A 19 16.88 -5.65 -13.12
C LEU A 19 18.13 -5.15 -13.85
N LEU A 20 18.99 -4.37 -13.20
CA LEU A 20 20.19 -3.79 -13.83
C LEU A 20 21.18 -4.86 -14.31
N GLU A 21 21.33 -5.94 -13.54
CA GLU A 21 22.19 -7.08 -13.87
C GLU A 21 21.57 -8.05 -14.90
N GLY A 22 20.31 -7.83 -15.29
CA GLY A 22 19.63 -8.70 -16.25
C GLY A 22 19.18 -10.04 -15.68
N ARG A 23 19.15 -10.22 -14.36
CA ARG A 23 18.65 -11.44 -13.69
C ARG A 23 17.15 -11.59 -13.79
N ILE A 24 16.43 -10.46 -13.88
CA ILE A 24 14.99 -10.40 -14.14
C ILE A 24 14.71 -9.35 -15.22
N ASP A 25 13.63 -9.51 -15.98
CA ASP A 25 13.25 -8.55 -17.04
C ASP A 25 12.24 -7.50 -16.59
N LEU A 26 11.49 -7.83 -15.54
CA LEU A 26 10.40 -7.03 -15.02
C LEU A 26 10.31 -7.19 -13.50
N ALA A 27 10.09 -6.07 -12.81
CA ALA A 27 9.67 -6.06 -11.41
C ALA A 27 8.27 -5.46 -11.29
N VAL A 28 7.52 -5.86 -10.27
CA VAL A 28 6.20 -5.29 -9.96
C VAL A 28 6.24 -4.73 -8.55
N HIS A 29 5.90 -3.45 -8.41
CA HIS A 29 5.86 -2.76 -7.12
C HIS A 29 4.47 -2.18 -6.87
N SER A 30 4.13 -2.01 -5.58
CA SER A 30 3.12 -1.03 -5.21
C SER A 30 3.67 0.37 -5.49
N LEU A 31 2.98 1.18 -6.29
CA LEU A 31 3.52 2.46 -6.77
C LEU A 31 3.87 3.42 -5.62
N LYS A 32 3.11 3.38 -4.52
CA LYS A 32 3.37 4.18 -3.30
C LYS A 32 4.71 3.89 -2.60
N ASP A 33 5.31 2.74 -2.90
CA ASP A 33 6.56 2.28 -2.29
C ASP A 33 7.78 2.59 -3.17
N LEU A 34 7.55 2.99 -4.42
CA LEU A 34 8.62 3.46 -5.30
C LEU A 34 9.15 4.84 -4.87
N PRO A 35 10.45 5.10 -5.07
CA PRO A 35 11.01 6.44 -4.92
C PRO A 35 10.47 7.37 -6.00
N ALA A 36 10.56 8.68 -5.76
CA ALA A 36 10.16 9.69 -6.75
C ALA A 36 11.05 9.70 -7.99
N GLN A 37 12.31 9.26 -7.85
CA GLN A 37 13.27 9.10 -8.92
C GLN A 37 13.76 7.65 -8.92
N LEU A 38 13.66 6.98 -10.07
CA LEU A 38 14.21 5.65 -10.25
C LEU A 38 15.72 5.73 -10.52
N PRO A 39 16.49 4.67 -10.19
CA PRO A 39 17.88 4.56 -10.60
C PRO A 39 18.06 4.70 -12.11
N GLN A 40 19.20 5.24 -12.54
CA GLN A 40 19.52 5.35 -13.96
C GLN A 40 19.49 3.97 -14.64
N GLY A 41 18.91 3.91 -15.84
CA GLY A 41 18.78 2.68 -16.62
C GLY A 41 17.52 1.86 -16.28
N LEU A 42 16.73 2.29 -15.30
CA LEU A 42 15.42 1.74 -14.97
C LEU A 42 14.32 2.75 -15.27
N MET A 43 13.18 2.25 -15.74
CA MET A 43 12.01 3.08 -16.02
C MET A 43 10.70 2.36 -15.68
N ILE A 44 9.64 3.14 -15.50
CA ILE A 44 8.28 2.61 -15.39
C ILE A 44 7.87 2.07 -16.76
N GLY A 45 7.62 0.77 -16.82
CA GLY A 45 7.08 0.09 -17.99
C GLY A 45 5.60 0.38 -18.17
N ALA A 46 4.80 0.00 -17.17
CA ALA A 46 3.35 0.18 -17.21
C ALA A 46 2.79 0.44 -15.81
N ILE A 47 1.68 1.17 -15.78
CA ILE A 47 0.83 1.34 -14.61
C ILE A 47 -0.52 0.74 -14.98
N PRO A 48 -0.87 -0.46 -14.48
CA PRO A 48 -2.17 -1.06 -14.76
C PRO A 48 -3.30 -0.28 -14.06
N LEU A 49 -4.55 -0.64 -14.38
CA LEU A 49 -5.73 -0.03 -13.78
C LEU A 49 -5.61 0.04 -12.25
N ARG A 50 -5.85 1.23 -11.72
CA ARG A 50 -5.69 1.53 -10.31
C ARG A 50 -6.86 0.94 -9.51
N GLU A 51 -6.54 0.21 -8.45
CA GLU A 51 -7.52 -0.23 -7.46
C GLU A 51 -7.94 0.90 -6.53
N ASP A 52 -9.01 0.68 -5.75
CA ASP A 52 -9.51 1.67 -4.78
C ASP A 52 -8.37 2.27 -3.94
N PRO A 53 -8.11 3.58 -4.06
CA PRO A 53 -6.99 4.22 -3.39
C PRO A 53 -7.25 4.47 -1.91
N ARG A 54 -8.49 4.32 -1.41
CA ARG A 54 -8.87 4.69 -0.05
C ARG A 54 -8.14 3.86 1.01
N ASP A 55 -8.06 4.43 2.20
CA ASP A 55 -7.76 3.67 3.40
C ASP A 55 -9.05 3.07 3.96
N VAL A 56 -8.94 1.90 4.58
CA VAL A 56 -10.04 1.21 5.26
C VAL A 56 -9.74 1.05 6.73
N LEU A 57 -10.78 1.18 7.54
CA LEU A 57 -10.81 0.79 8.93
C LEU A 57 -11.22 -0.69 9.01
N ILE A 58 -10.47 -1.45 9.79
CA ILE A 58 -10.86 -2.79 10.24
C ILE A 58 -10.90 -2.72 11.75
N SER A 59 -12.10 -2.68 12.31
CA SER A 59 -12.34 -2.70 13.75
C SER A 59 -12.46 -4.13 14.26
N LYS A 60 -12.19 -4.34 15.54
CA LYS A 60 -12.33 -5.65 16.18
C LYS A 60 -13.78 -6.11 16.27
N ASP A 61 -14.73 -5.19 16.41
CA ASP A 61 -16.12 -5.48 16.75
C ASP A 61 -17.15 -4.79 15.83
N GLY A 62 -16.72 -4.36 14.65
CA GLY A 62 -17.60 -3.80 13.61
C GLY A 62 -17.96 -2.32 13.79
N ARG A 63 -17.39 -1.62 14.77
CA ARG A 63 -17.62 -0.18 14.95
C ARG A 63 -16.92 0.65 13.89
N THR A 64 -17.66 1.59 13.31
CA THR A 64 -17.12 2.61 12.41
C THR A 64 -16.17 3.57 13.14
N PHE A 65 -15.42 4.37 12.38
CA PHE A 65 -14.44 5.32 12.88
C PHE A 65 -15.03 6.30 13.91
N SER A 66 -16.25 6.76 13.70
CA SER A 66 -16.96 7.63 14.65
C SER A 66 -17.45 6.91 15.90
N GLU A 67 -17.71 5.60 15.82
CA GLU A 67 -18.26 4.80 16.91
C GLU A 67 -17.17 4.20 17.83
N LEU A 68 -15.91 4.25 17.41
CA LEU A 68 -14.79 3.81 18.25
C LEU A 68 -14.76 4.56 19.59
N PRO A 69 -14.50 3.85 20.71
CA PRO A 69 -14.56 4.41 22.04
C PRO A 69 -13.55 5.56 22.21
N LYS A 70 -13.79 6.41 23.21
CA LYS A 70 -12.83 7.44 23.57
C LYS A 70 -11.52 6.78 24.01
N GLY A 71 -10.39 7.22 23.47
CA GLY A 71 -9.10 6.58 23.79
C GLY A 71 -8.80 5.32 22.99
N ALA A 72 -9.54 5.03 21.91
CA ALA A 72 -9.36 3.81 21.12
C ALA A 72 -7.91 3.64 20.63
N ARG A 73 -7.41 2.41 20.70
CA ARG A 73 -6.09 1.96 20.26
C ARG A 73 -6.13 1.60 18.79
N VAL A 74 -5.59 2.48 17.94
CA VAL A 74 -5.64 2.33 16.47
C VAL A 74 -4.26 1.99 15.91
N GLY A 75 -4.15 0.83 15.27
CA GLY A 75 -2.91 0.30 14.72
C GLY A 75 -2.53 0.91 13.36
N THR A 76 -1.44 1.67 13.31
CA THR A 76 -0.79 2.12 12.06
C THR A 76 0.64 2.59 12.32
N SER A 77 1.58 2.26 11.42
CA SER A 77 2.95 2.85 11.42
C SER A 77 3.10 3.99 10.40
N SER A 78 2.03 4.36 9.68
CA SER A 78 2.08 5.42 8.66
C SER A 78 1.89 6.78 9.31
N LEU A 79 2.91 7.65 9.25
CA LEU A 79 2.81 9.03 9.73
C LEU A 79 1.65 9.78 9.06
N ARG A 80 1.45 9.58 7.75
CA ARG A 80 0.33 10.16 6.98
C ARG A 80 -1.02 9.82 7.60
N ARG A 81 -1.22 8.56 7.99
CA ARG A 81 -2.47 8.13 8.64
C ARG A 81 -2.55 8.70 10.05
N THR A 82 -1.49 8.54 10.84
CA THR A 82 -1.40 9.03 12.22
C THR A 82 -1.86 10.49 12.33
N VAL A 83 -1.29 11.40 11.54
CA VAL A 83 -1.60 12.83 11.64
C VAL A 83 -3.04 13.16 11.24
N GLN A 84 -3.58 12.49 10.22
CA GLN A 84 -4.95 12.74 9.75
C GLN A 84 -6.01 12.16 10.69
N LEU A 85 -5.80 10.93 11.19
CA LEU A 85 -6.71 10.31 12.15
C LEU A 85 -6.76 11.13 13.45
N LEU A 86 -5.61 11.58 13.96
CA LEU A 86 -5.54 12.42 15.16
C LEU A 86 -6.08 13.83 14.97
N HIS A 87 -6.08 14.35 13.74
CA HIS A 87 -6.74 15.62 13.45
C HIS A 87 -8.26 15.54 13.66
N VAL A 88 -8.87 14.41 13.26
CA VAL A 88 -10.32 14.18 13.40
C VAL A 88 -10.69 13.64 14.80
N ARG A 89 -9.87 12.74 15.35
CA ARG A 89 -10.04 12.11 16.67
C ARG A 89 -8.76 12.27 17.50
N PRO A 90 -8.55 13.45 18.13
CA PRO A 90 -7.36 13.72 18.94
C PRO A 90 -7.21 12.80 20.16
N ASP A 91 -8.29 12.12 20.55
CA ASP A 91 -8.31 11.20 21.69
C ASP A 91 -7.77 9.80 21.39
N PHE A 92 -7.53 9.43 20.13
CA PHE A 92 -7.04 8.09 19.79
C PHE A 92 -5.60 7.83 20.26
N GLU A 93 -5.35 6.61 20.73
CA GLU A 93 -3.99 6.09 20.98
C GLU A 93 -3.48 5.41 19.70
N ILE A 94 -2.52 6.02 19.01
CA ILE A 94 -1.95 5.41 17.80
C ILE A 94 -0.84 4.42 18.14
N VAL A 95 -1.08 3.14 17.83
CA VAL A 95 -0.15 2.05 18.13
C VAL A 95 0.66 1.68 16.87
N PRO A 96 2.00 1.67 16.92
CA PRO A 96 2.83 1.26 15.80
C PRO A 96 2.55 -0.19 15.37
N LEU A 97 2.10 -0.36 14.12
CA LEU A 97 1.74 -1.67 13.57
C LEU A 97 2.60 -2.02 12.34
N ARG A 98 3.24 -3.18 12.36
CA ARG A 98 4.17 -3.67 11.30
C ARG A 98 3.86 -5.13 10.92
N GLY A 99 4.49 -5.57 9.84
CA GLY A 99 4.30 -6.89 9.23
C GLY A 99 3.49 -6.82 7.94
N ASN A 100 3.33 -7.96 7.28
CA ASN A 100 2.37 -8.14 6.19
C ASN A 100 0.92 -8.05 6.72
N LEU A 101 -0.06 -8.04 5.82
CA LEU A 101 -1.46 -7.83 6.21
C LEU A 101 -1.96 -8.89 7.19
N ASP A 102 -1.64 -10.16 6.96
CA ASP A 102 -2.04 -11.27 7.81
C ASP A 102 -1.53 -11.10 9.25
N THR A 103 -0.25 -10.72 9.41
CA THR A 103 0.32 -10.47 10.74
C THR A 103 -0.36 -9.28 11.41
N ARG A 104 -0.74 -8.26 10.64
CA ARG A 104 -1.46 -7.10 11.19
C ARG A 104 -2.87 -7.45 11.65
N LEU A 105 -3.59 -8.29 10.90
CA LEU A 105 -4.91 -8.78 11.29
C LEU A 105 -4.83 -9.66 12.54
N ARG A 106 -3.84 -10.55 12.66
CA ARG A 106 -3.62 -11.31 13.90
C ARG A 106 -3.34 -10.39 15.10
N LYS A 107 -2.54 -9.34 14.91
CA LYS A 107 -2.25 -8.34 15.95
C LYS A 107 -3.49 -7.56 16.39
N LEU A 108 -4.41 -7.25 15.47
CA LEU A 108 -5.71 -6.67 15.83
C LEU A 108 -6.46 -7.55 16.84
N GLU A 109 -6.46 -8.87 16.62
CA GLU A 109 -7.15 -9.83 17.47
C GLU A 109 -6.43 -10.06 18.81
N GLN A 110 -5.09 -10.01 18.82
CA GLN A 110 -4.25 -10.50 19.93
C GLN A 110 -3.62 -9.40 20.81
N GLU A 111 -3.37 -8.20 20.27
CA GLU A 111 -2.58 -7.15 20.96
C GLU A 111 -3.44 -6.03 21.57
N GLY A 112 -4.73 -6.30 21.77
CA GLY A 112 -5.66 -5.35 22.39
C GLY A 112 -5.79 -4.05 21.60
N LEU A 113 -5.84 -4.15 20.26
CA LEU A 113 -6.17 -3.03 19.39
C LEU A 113 -7.69 -2.98 19.20
N ASP A 114 -8.25 -1.78 19.11
CA ASP A 114 -9.67 -1.56 18.80
C ASP A 114 -9.89 -1.56 17.28
N ALA A 115 -8.90 -1.05 16.52
CA ALA A 115 -8.94 -1.05 15.07
C ALA A 115 -7.54 -0.99 14.44
N ILE A 116 -7.45 -1.27 13.14
CA ILE A 116 -6.28 -0.99 12.31
C ILE A 116 -6.71 -0.20 11.07
N VAL A 117 -5.79 0.59 10.52
CA VAL A 117 -6.01 1.31 9.25
C VAL A 117 -5.03 0.82 8.19
N VAL A 118 -5.57 0.26 7.11
CA VAL A 118 -4.83 -0.34 5.99
C VAL A 118 -5.34 0.18 4.65
N ALA A 119 -4.67 -0.18 3.54
CA ALA A 119 -5.10 0.28 2.21
C ALA A 119 -6.16 -0.68 1.65
N ALA A 120 -7.25 -0.15 1.09
CA ALA A 120 -8.33 -0.93 0.49
C ALA A 120 -7.82 -1.91 -0.56
N ALA A 121 -6.98 -1.42 -1.49
CA ALA A 121 -6.40 -2.25 -2.55
C ALA A 121 -5.62 -3.47 -2.06
N GLY A 122 -5.00 -3.41 -0.87
CA GLY A 122 -4.29 -4.56 -0.30
C GLY A 122 -5.24 -5.63 0.21
N ILE A 123 -6.38 -5.22 0.79
CA ILE A 123 -7.44 -6.11 1.26
C ILE A 123 -8.11 -6.79 0.07
N LYS A 124 -8.52 -6.01 -0.93
CA LYS A 124 -9.20 -6.53 -2.13
C LYS A 124 -8.36 -7.54 -2.91
N ARG A 125 -7.07 -7.29 -3.08
CA ARG A 125 -6.16 -8.23 -3.76
C ARG A 125 -5.98 -9.56 -3.03
N LEU A 126 -6.28 -9.60 -1.74
CA LEU A 126 -6.21 -10.81 -0.92
C LEU A 126 -7.57 -11.47 -0.74
N GLY A 127 -8.65 -10.91 -1.29
CA GLY A 127 -10.00 -11.44 -1.12
C GLY A 127 -10.50 -11.36 0.32
N LEU A 128 -10.15 -10.28 1.04
CA LEU A 128 -10.46 -10.08 2.46
C LEU A 128 -11.44 -8.91 2.68
N GLU A 129 -12.19 -8.51 1.66
CA GLU A 129 -13.11 -7.37 1.71
C GLU A 129 -14.16 -7.48 2.82
N GLU A 130 -14.56 -8.70 3.19
CA GLU A 130 -15.49 -8.96 4.29
C GLU A 130 -14.96 -8.52 5.66
N ARG A 131 -13.64 -8.33 5.79
CA ARG A 131 -13.02 -7.79 7.00
C ARG A 131 -13.15 -6.27 7.11
N VAL A 132 -13.48 -5.56 6.03
CA VAL A 132 -13.57 -4.10 6.04
C VAL A 132 -14.77 -3.66 6.87
N THR A 133 -14.53 -2.86 7.90
CA THR A 133 -15.61 -2.21 8.65
C THR A 133 -16.07 -0.94 7.93
N GLU A 134 -15.13 -0.12 7.48
CA GLU A 134 -15.44 1.17 6.86
C GLU A 134 -14.39 1.56 5.83
N TYR A 135 -14.83 2.10 4.70
CA TYR A 135 -13.97 2.82 3.78
C TYR A 135 -13.88 4.28 4.22
N LEU A 136 -12.70 4.71 4.66
CA LEU A 136 -12.51 6.07 5.15
C LEU A 136 -12.61 7.06 4.00
N SER A 137 -13.38 8.12 4.21
CA SER A 137 -13.47 9.23 3.25
C SER A 137 -12.14 9.98 3.17
N GLU A 138 -11.93 10.71 2.07
CA GLU A 138 -10.73 11.53 1.87
C GLU A 138 -10.61 12.67 2.89
N ALA A 139 -11.74 13.11 3.46
CA ALA A 139 -11.78 14.08 4.56
C ALA A 139 -11.24 13.52 5.88
N ILE A 140 -11.36 12.20 6.10
CA ILE A 140 -10.79 11.53 7.28
C ILE A 140 -9.34 11.13 7.02
N CYS A 141 -9.06 10.55 5.85
CA CYS A 141 -7.74 10.03 5.56
C CYS A 141 -7.44 10.05 4.05
N LEU A 142 -6.88 11.16 3.57
CA LEU A 142 -6.41 11.32 2.21
C LEU A 142 -5.36 10.25 1.87
N PRO A 143 -5.51 9.48 0.78
CA PRO A 143 -4.61 8.40 0.40
C PRO A 143 -3.15 8.81 0.19
N ALA A 144 -2.24 7.83 0.26
CA ALA A 144 -0.86 8.06 -0.18
C ALA A 144 -0.81 8.21 -1.72
N ILE A 145 0.15 9.00 -2.21
CA ILE A 145 0.48 9.08 -3.64
C ILE A 145 0.73 7.66 -4.16
N GLY A 146 0.09 7.31 -5.28
CA GLY A 146 0.19 5.99 -5.90
C GLY A 146 -0.47 4.85 -5.13
N GLN A 147 -1.21 5.10 -4.03
CA GLN A 147 -1.92 4.03 -3.32
C GLN A 147 -2.98 3.40 -4.22
N GLY A 148 -3.04 2.07 -4.24
CA GLY A 148 -3.94 1.31 -5.10
C GLY A 148 -3.37 1.01 -6.50
N ALA A 149 -2.38 1.77 -6.96
CA ALA A 149 -1.70 1.48 -8.21
C ALA A 149 -0.56 0.48 -7.99
N LEU A 150 -0.36 -0.40 -8.97
CA LEU A 150 0.89 -1.12 -9.17
C LEU A 150 1.72 -0.36 -10.21
N ALA A 151 3.00 -0.68 -10.29
CA ALA A 151 3.86 -0.23 -11.37
C ALA A 151 4.82 -1.36 -11.74
N THR A 152 5.00 -1.56 -13.04
CA THR A 152 6.03 -2.45 -13.55
C THR A 152 7.30 -1.64 -13.85
N ILE A 153 8.45 -2.16 -13.43
CA ILE A 153 9.76 -1.52 -13.65
C ILE A 153 10.58 -2.44 -14.55
N THR A 154 11.24 -1.86 -15.55
CA THR A 154 12.10 -2.59 -16.50
C THR A 154 13.35 -1.77 -16.80
N ARG A 155 14.32 -2.38 -17.48
CA ARG A 155 15.47 -1.65 -18.04
C ARG A 155 15.04 -0.86 -19.27
N ASP A 156 15.66 0.29 -19.50
CA ASP A 156 15.39 1.13 -20.69
C ASP A 156 15.51 0.33 -22.00
N LYS A 157 16.51 -0.55 -22.07
CA LYS A 157 16.79 -1.39 -23.25
C LYS A 157 15.72 -2.44 -23.56
N THR A 158 14.90 -2.80 -22.58
CA THR A 158 13.81 -3.80 -22.73
C THR A 158 12.43 -3.18 -22.77
N TYR A 159 12.35 -1.84 -22.68
CA TYR A 159 11.09 -1.11 -22.64
C TYR A 159 10.20 -1.35 -23.86
N GLU A 160 10.75 -1.25 -25.07
CA GLU A 160 9.96 -1.44 -26.31
C GLU A 160 9.30 -2.82 -26.38
N ARG A 161 10.06 -3.86 -26.01
CA ARG A 161 9.55 -5.24 -25.94
C ARG A 161 8.44 -5.36 -24.90
N LEU A 162 8.57 -4.71 -23.75
CA LEU A 162 7.54 -4.71 -22.73
C LEU A 162 6.27 -3.99 -23.20
N GLN A 163 6.40 -2.86 -23.90
CA GLN A 163 5.23 -2.14 -24.45
C GLN A 163 4.47 -2.99 -25.46
N GLN A 164 5.18 -3.70 -26.35
CA GLN A 164 4.54 -4.63 -27.29
C GLN A 164 3.71 -5.70 -26.56
N GLU A 165 4.25 -6.24 -25.47
CA GLU A 165 3.55 -7.25 -24.68
C GLU A 165 2.37 -6.68 -23.90
N VAL A 166 2.49 -5.46 -23.35
CA VAL A 166 1.39 -4.76 -22.69
C VAL A 166 0.25 -4.49 -23.67
N GLU A 167 0.55 -4.01 -24.87
CA GLU A 167 -0.46 -3.78 -25.91
C GLU A 167 -1.10 -5.09 -26.39
N ARG A 168 -0.32 -6.17 -26.49
CA ARG A 168 -0.84 -7.51 -26.77
C ARG A 168 -1.85 -7.94 -25.69
N LEU A 169 -1.53 -7.74 -24.41
CA LEU A 169 -2.40 -8.10 -23.29
C LEU A 169 -3.65 -7.21 -23.21
N LYS A 170 -3.54 -5.91 -23.53
CA LYS A 170 -4.72 -5.03 -23.68
C LYS A 170 -5.63 -5.48 -24.81
N GLY A 171 -5.07 -5.83 -25.97
CA GLY A 171 -5.83 -6.39 -27.10
C GLY A 171 -6.55 -7.70 -26.77
N GLN A 172 -6.10 -8.41 -25.73
CA GLN A 172 -6.74 -9.63 -25.20
C GLN A 172 -7.72 -9.36 -24.05
N GLY A 173 -7.91 -8.10 -23.65
CA GLY A 173 -8.75 -7.72 -22.51
C GLY A 173 -8.19 -8.13 -21.14
N VAL A 174 -6.91 -8.50 -21.08
CA VAL A 174 -6.23 -8.93 -19.84
C VAL A 174 -5.76 -7.73 -19.02
N LEU A 175 -5.39 -6.64 -19.69
CA LEU A 175 -5.06 -5.35 -19.08
C LEU A 175 -6.08 -4.31 -19.51
N GLY A 176 -6.54 -3.48 -18.57
CA GLY A 176 -7.43 -2.35 -18.81
C GLY A 176 -6.72 -1.12 -19.37
#